data_AF-A0A950WUJ8-F1
#
_entry.id   AF-A0A950WUJ8-F1
#
_cell.length_a   1.000
_cell.length_b   1.000
_cell.length_c   1.000
_cell.angle_alpha   90.00
_cell.angle_beta   90.00
_cell.angle_gamma   90.00
#
_symmetry.space_group_name_H-M   'P 1'
#
loop_
_entity.id
_entity.type
_entity.pdbx_description
1 polymer ?
#
loop_
_entity_poly.entity_id
_entity_poly.type
_entity_poly.pdbx_seq_one_letter_code
_entity_poly.pdbx_strand_id
1 'polypeptide(L)'
;MADLSARFGPFPWPSYTLALTPSLSGGIEYPMHVMQGPNTIGRTTSHELGHQWFYGLVADDQGRDPWLDEGLASWAEARAEHVESYFRDRTIPAGGAGHAGEPMTYFASRQSIYYWTVYAQTVKALLTLGDPNLVDCALRLYVSQHAYRVARPADLFAALSAVFPNAAAKLAPYGLHP
;
A
#
# COMPACT_ATOMS: atom_id res chain seq x y z
N MET A 1 -0.55 -15.61 -0.45
CA MET A 1 -0.39 -15.70 -1.93
C MET A 1 -1.72 -15.92 -2.64
N ALA A 2 -2.42 -17.05 -2.45
CA ALA A 2 -3.67 -17.33 -3.16
C ALA A 2 -4.75 -16.24 -2.97
N ASP A 3 -4.92 -15.75 -1.74
CA ASP A 3 -5.86 -14.65 -1.42
C ASP A 3 -5.52 -13.36 -2.19
N LEU A 4 -4.29 -12.84 -2.06
CA LEU A 4 -3.86 -11.64 -2.79
C LEU A 4 -3.93 -11.81 -4.31
N SER A 5 -3.64 -13.01 -4.83
CA SER A 5 -3.80 -13.30 -6.26
C SER A 5 -5.27 -13.21 -6.72
N ALA A 6 -6.21 -13.63 -5.88
CA ALA A 6 -7.64 -13.53 -6.18
C ALA A 6 -8.10 -12.05 -6.21
N ARG A 7 -7.51 -11.22 -5.33
CA ARG A 7 -7.83 -9.80 -5.22
C ARG A 7 -7.23 -8.98 -6.35
N PHE A 8 -5.91 -9.05 -6.57
CA PHE A 8 -5.18 -8.09 -7.40
C PHE A 8 -4.74 -8.66 -8.76
N GLY A 9 -4.94 -9.95 -9.00
CA GLY A 9 -4.54 -10.65 -10.22
C GLY A 9 -3.48 -11.71 -9.95
N PRO A 10 -3.23 -12.64 -10.89
CA PRO A 10 -2.31 -13.75 -10.68
C PRO A 10 -0.94 -13.29 -10.18
N PHE A 11 -0.33 -14.07 -9.28
CA PHE A 11 1.02 -13.80 -8.81
C PHE A 11 1.98 -13.69 -10.01
N PRO A 12 2.70 -12.57 -10.18
CA PRO A 12 3.37 -12.26 -11.44
C PRO A 12 4.72 -12.96 -11.62
N TRP A 13 5.23 -13.60 -10.56
CA TRP A 13 6.60 -14.13 -10.54
C TRP A 13 6.64 -15.66 -10.53
N PRO A 14 7.70 -16.28 -11.08
CA PRO A 14 7.87 -17.75 -11.07
C PRO A 14 8.18 -18.32 -9.68
N SER A 15 8.67 -17.49 -8.76
CA SER A 15 9.08 -17.90 -7.41
C SER A 15 8.92 -16.74 -6.42
N TYR A 16 8.84 -17.10 -5.14
CA TYR A 16 8.90 -16.18 -4.03
C TYR A 16 9.84 -16.74 -2.97
N THR A 17 10.86 -15.96 -2.59
CA THR A 17 11.79 -16.30 -1.52
C THR A 17 11.59 -15.33 -0.36
N LEU A 18 11.46 -15.89 0.85
CA LEU A 18 11.50 -15.14 2.09
C LEU A 18 12.76 -15.49 2.85
N ALA A 19 13.66 -14.53 3.01
CA ALA A 19 14.90 -14.65 3.76
C ALA A 19 14.76 -13.99 5.13
N LEU A 20 15.05 -14.73 6.21
CA LEU A 20 15.14 -14.17 7.55
C LEU A 20 16.57 -13.64 7.78
N THR A 21 16.69 -12.32 7.92
CA THR A 21 17.95 -11.59 8.05
C THR A 21 18.08 -11.06 9.49
N PRO A 22 19.01 -11.59 10.31
CA PRO A 22 19.09 -11.29 11.75
C PRO A 22 19.20 -9.80 12.14
N SER A 23 19.81 -8.98 11.28
CA SER A 23 20.04 -7.55 11.55
C SER A 23 18.93 -6.63 11.08
N LEU A 24 17.83 -7.16 10.52
CA LEU A 24 16.65 -6.38 10.12
C LEU A 24 15.57 -6.40 11.21
N SER A 25 14.83 -5.29 11.34
CA SER A 25 13.69 -5.15 12.26
C SER A 25 12.32 -5.13 11.57
N GLY A 26 12.30 -4.99 10.24
CA GLY A 26 11.10 -4.98 9.39
C GLY A 26 11.28 -5.89 8.18
N GLY A 27 10.68 -5.54 7.05
CA GLY A 27 10.92 -6.20 5.77
C GLY A 27 11.50 -5.26 4.71
N ILE A 28 12.00 -5.87 3.63
CA ILE A 28 12.41 -5.22 2.39
C ILE A 28 11.95 -6.12 1.24
N GLU A 29 11.40 -5.51 0.20
CA GLU A 29 10.30 -6.05 -0.59
C GLU A 29 10.66 -6.49 -2.02
N TYR A 30 11.95 -6.64 -2.35
CA TYR A 30 12.41 -6.85 -3.72
C TYR A 30 11.58 -7.91 -4.49
N PRO A 31 11.35 -7.70 -5.80
CA PRO A 31 10.65 -8.69 -6.63
C PRO A 31 11.25 -10.09 -6.46
N MET A 32 10.39 -11.08 -6.15
CA MET A 32 10.76 -12.48 -5.87
C MET A 32 11.61 -12.74 -4.62
N HIS A 33 12.12 -11.71 -3.93
CA HIS A 33 13.03 -11.89 -2.79
C HIS A 33 12.73 -10.87 -1.69
N VAL A 34 11.99 -11.32 -0.69
CA VAL A 34 11.71 -10.54 0.50
C VAL A 34 12.72 -10.87 1.59
N MET A 35 13.31 -9.84 2.20
CA MET A 35 14.11 -9.98 3.42
C MET A 35 13.28 -9.53 4.61
N GLN A 36 13.33 -10.25 5.73
CA GLN A 36 12.61 -9.90 6.96
C GLN A 36 13.45 -10.11 8.20
N GLY A 37 13.18 -9.33 9.25
CA GLY A 37 13.74 -9.54 10.57
C GLY A 37 13.28 -10.84 11.24
N PRO A 38 14.01 -11.33 12.26
CA PRO A 38 13.50 -12.41 13.10
C PRO A 38 12.24 -11.97 13.84
N ASN A 39 11.29 -12.89 14.03
CA ASN A 39 10.01 -12.66 14.74
C ASN A 39 9.06 -11.65 14.08
N THR A 40 9.24 -11.33 12.80
CA THR A 40 8.30 -10.47 12.03
C THR A 40 7.35 -11.28 11.13
N ILE A 41 7.39 -12.62 11.20
CA ILE A 41 6.46 -13.48 10.46
C ILE A 41 5.02 -13.19 10.88
N GLY A 42 4.12 -13.08 9.89
CA GLY A 42 2.71 -12.73 10.07
C GLY A 42 2.37 -11.50 9.25
N ARG A 43 1.83 -10.46 9.90
CA ARG A 43 1.42 -9.21 9.25
C ARG A 43 2.49 -8.62 8.34
N THR A 44 3.74 -8.53 8.78
CA THR A 44 4.83 -8.02 7.94
C THR A 44 4.99 -8.91 6.70
N THR A 45 4.91 -10.23 6.81
CA THR A 45 4.99 -11.11 5.62
C THR A 45 3.88 -10.83 4.60
N SER A 46 2.66 -10.54 5.06
CA SER A 46 1.55 -10.17 4.18
C SER A 46 1.74 -8.78 3.55
N HIS A 47 2.33 -7.84 4.29
CA HIS A 47 2.75 -6.54 3.77
C HIS A 47 3.78 -6.69 2.65
N GLU A 48 4.89 -7.39 2.93
CA GLU A 48 5.96 -7.62 1.94
C GLU A 48 5.49 -8.39 0.71
N LEU A 49 4.53 -9.29 0.89
CA LEU A 49 3.91 -9.99 -0.23
C LEU A 49 3.00 -9.06 -1.04
N GLY A 50 2.35 -8.07 -0.42
CA GLY A 50 1.58 -7.04 -1.08
C GLY A 50 2.42 -6.24 -2.08
N HIS A 51 3.69 -5.98 -1.74
CA HIS A 51 4.63 -5.30 -2.62
C HIS A 51 4.94 -6.06 -3.92
N GLN A 52 4.54 -7.33 -4.06
CA GLN A 52 4.70 -8.05 -5.31
C GLN A 52 3.74 -7.56 -6.40
N TRP A 53 2.65 -6.88 -6.03
CA TRP A 53 1.72 -6.20 -6.95
C TRP A 53 1.96 -4.69 -7.00
N PHE A 54 2.06 -4.05 -5.83
CA PHE A 54 2.30 -2.61 -5.68
C PHE A 54 3.80 -2.40 -5.46
N TYR A 55 4.49 -1.56 -6.22
CA TYR A 55 5.95 -1.54 -6.43
C TYR A 55 6.48 -2.65 -7.37
N GLY A 56 6.33 -3.92 -7.04
CA GLY A 56 6.94 -5.01 -7.81
C GLY A 56 6.41 -5.12 -9.25
N LEU A 57 5.08 -5.18 -9.42
CA LEU A 57 4.45 -5.29 -10.73
C LEU A 57 4.06 -3.92 -11.30
N VAL A 58 3.54 -3.04 -10.45
CA VAL A 58 3.27 -1.64 -10.77
C VAL A 58 4.22 -0.78 -9.95
N ALA A 59 5.28 -0.30 -10.59
CA ALA A 59 6.27 0.56 -9.93
C ALA A 59 5.71 1.97 -9.70
N ASP A 60 6.38 2.72 -8.84
CA ASP A 60 6.12 4.13 -8.59
C ASP A 60 7.44 4.86 -8.28
N ASP A 61 7.33 6.16 -8.00
CA ASP A 61 8.45 6.98 -7.54
C ASP A 61 8.35 7.07 -6.02
N GLN A 62 8.92 6.09 -5.29
CA GLN A 62 8.82 5.97 -3.83
C GLN A 62 9.32 7.23 -3.10
N GLY A 63 10.23 8.00 -3.72
CA GLY A 63 10.70 9.28 -3.16
C GLY A 63 9.65 10.39 -3.24
N ARG A 64 8.81 10.37 -4.28
CA ARG A 64 7.78 11.38 -4.54
C ARG A 64 6.42 10.99 -3.96
N ASP A 65 5.99 9.76 -4.17
CA ASP A 65 4.64 9.27 -3.86
C ASP A 65 4.69 7.97 -3.00
N PRO A 66 5.38 7.95 -1.83
CA PRO A 66 5.64 6.73 -1.06
C PRO A 66 4.37 5.95 -0.65
N TRP A 67 3.21 6.59 -0.66
CA TRP A 67 1.93 5.97 -0.33
C TRP A 67 1.40 4.99 -1.39
N LEU A 68 1.82 5.14 -2.66
CA LEU A 68 1.46 4.17 -3.72
C LEU A 68 2.10 2.82 -3.47
N ASP A 69 3.27 2.83 -2.86
CA ASP A 69 4.00 1.64 -2.46
C ASP A 69 3.49 1.12 -1.10
N GLU A 70 3.87 1.82 -0.03
CA GLU A 70 3.68 1.40 1.36
C GLU A 70 2.21 1.39 1.79
N GLY A 71 1.44 2.34 1.26
CA GLY A 71 0.02 2.46 1.57
C GLY A 71 -0.82 1.38 0.91
N LEU A 72 -0.50 0.98 -0.33
CA LEU A 72 -1.19 -0.11 -1.03
C LEU A 72 -0.73 -1.49 -0.53
N ALA A 73 0.55 -1.65 -0.19
CA ALA A 73 1.03 -2.84 0.52
C ALA A 73 0.34 -3.01 1.89
N SER A 74 0.14 -1.91 2.62
CA SER A 74 -0.66 -1.91 3.86
C SER A 74 -2.12 -2.24 3.64
N TRP A 75 -2.71 -1.84 2.49
CA TRP A 75 -4.06 -2.27 2.13
C TRP A 75 -4.10 -3.79 1.91
N ALA A 76 -3.15 -4.34 1.14
CA ALA A 76 -3.03 -5.78 0.93
C ALA A 76 -2.88 -6.54 2.25
N GLU A 77 -2.02 -6.05 3.16
CA GLU A 77 -1.86 -6.57 4.51
C GLU A 77 -3.19 -6.57 5.28
N ALA A 78 -3.88 -5.42 5.33
CA ALA A 78 -5.13 -5.28 6.07
C ALA A 78 -6.20 -6.27 5.59
N ARG A 79 -6.27 -6.50 4.28
CA ARG A 79 -7.23 -7.41 3.64
C ARG A 79 -6.89 -8.88 3.86
N ALA A 80 -5.61 -9.24 3.73
CA ALA A 80 -5.16 -10.62 3.93
C ALA A 80 -5.26 -11.07 5.40
N GLU A 81 -5.01 -10.16 6.33
CA GLU A 81 -4.98 -10.44 7.77
C GLU A 81 -6.33 -10.14 8.46
N HIS A 82 -7.31 -9.60 7.73
CA HIS A 82 -8.63 -9.20 8.26
C HIS A 82 -8.54 -8.19 9.43
N VAL A 83 -7.65 -7.20 9.30
CA VAL A 83 -7.37 -6.19 10.33
C VAL A 83 -7.75 -4.77 9.87
N GLU A 84 -8.74 -4.62 9.00
CA GLU A 84 -9.17 -3.32 8.50
C GLU A 84 -9.64 -2.39 9.63
N SER A 85 -10.28 -2.92 10.67
CA SER A 85 -10.69 -2.16 11.86
C SER A 85 -9.49 -1.59 12.62
N TYR A 86 -8.38 -2.33 12.72
CA TYR A 86 -7.15 -1.85 13.36
C TYR A 86 -6.64 -0.55 12.70
N PHE A 87 -6.67 -0.50 11.37
CA PHE A 87 -6.27 0.70 10.62
C PHE A 87 -7.33 1.80 10.68
N ARG A 88 -8.61 1.44 10.55
CA ARG A 88 -9.74 2.37 10.62
C ARG A 88 -9.74 3.18 11.91
N ASP A 89 -9.54 2.50 13.03
CA ASP A 89 -9.66 3.08 14.37
C ASP A 89 -8.35 3.72 14.84
N ARG A 90 -7.28 3.62 14.04
CA ARG A 90 -5.99 4.20 14.38
C ARG A 90 -6.05 5.72 14.36
N THR A 91 -5.52 6.32 15.43
CA THR A 91 -5.23 7.75 15.50
C THR A 91 -3.95 8.06 14.76
N ILE A 92 -4.02 8.98 13.81
CA ILE A 92 -2.83 9.47 13.09
C ILE A 92 -2.18 10.56 13.95
N PRO A 93 -0.85 10.51 14.20
CA PRO A 93 -0.15 11.55 14.96
C PRO A 93 -0.35 12.95 14.38
N ALA A 94 -0.26 13.96 15.25
CA ALA A 94 -0.25 15.36 14.83
C ALA A 94 0.92 15.62 13.85
N GLY A 95 0.66 16.36 12.78
CA GLY A 95 1.60 16.57 11.67
C GLY A 95 1.61 15.46 10.61
N GLY A 96 0.94 14.33 10.86
CA GLY A 96 0.70 13.28 9.87
C GLY A 96 -0.72 13.27 9.30
N ALA A 97 -1.71 13.68 10.09
CA ALA A 97 -3.09 13.75 9.63
C ALA A 97 -3.21 14.66 8.39
N GLY A 98 -3.72 14.14 7.28
CA GLY A 98 -3.85 14.87 6.01
C GLY A 98 -2.58 14.95 5.15
N HIS A 99 -1.53 14.20 5.49
CA HIS A 99 -0.22 14.27 4.82
C HIS A 99 0.24 12.92 4.24
N ALA A 100 -0.67 11.99 3.92
CA ALA A 100 -0.29 10.68 3.40
C ALA A 100 0.44 10.76 2.05
N GLY A 101 0.08 11.72 1.19
CA GLY A 101 0.68 11.91 -0.13
C GLY A 101 1.91 12.80 -0.16
N GLU A 102 2.49 13.16 0.99
CA GLU A 102 3.73 13.95 1.02
C GLU A 102 4.94 13.13 0.54
N PRO A 103 5.95 13.76 -0.09
CA PRO A 103 7.15 13.07 -0.55
C PRO A 103 8.10 12.72 0.61
N MET A 104 9.08 11.85 0.35
CA MET A 104 10.10 11.47 1.34
C MET A 104 10.93 12.65 1.86
N THR A 105 11.03 13.76 1.11
CA THR A 105 11.66 15.00 1.58
C THR A 105 10.88 15.64 2.74
N TYR A 106 9.55 15.50 2.79
CA TYR A 106 8.74 15.90 3.95
C TYR A 106 9.06 15.03 5.16
N PHE A 107 9.25 13.72 4.95
CA PHE A 107 9.52 12.75 6.02
C PHE A 107 10.97 12.68 6.48
N ALA A 108 11.91 13.28 5.74
CA ALA A 108 13.33 13.31 6.09
C ALA A 108 13.58 13.82 7.53
N SER A 109 12.82 14.82 7.96
CA SER A 109 12.85 15.37 9.33
C SER A 109 11.68 14.92 10.21
N ARG A 110 10.85 13.97 9.74
CA ARG A 110 9.58 13.53 10.37
C ARG A 110 9.44 12.00 10.39
N GLN A 111 10.56 11.29 10.48
CA GLN A 111 10.61 9.83 10.39
C GLN A 111 9.69 9.12 11.40
N SER A 112 9.54 9.69 12.61
CA SER A 112 8.72 9.11 13.67
C SER A 112 7.22 9.01 13.35
N ILE A 113 6.72 9.80 12.40
CA ILE A 113 5.32 9.78 11.98
C ILE A 113 5.10 9.10 10.62
N TYR A 114 6.18 8.73 9.92
CA TYR A 114 6.12 8.19 8.56
C TYR A 114 5.19 6.99 8.45
N TYR A 115 5.42 5.96 9.26
CA TYR A 115 4.60 4.74 9.25
C TYR A 115 3.11 5.06 9.41
N TRP A 116 2.74 5.81 10.45
CA TRP A 116 1.33 6.14 10.70
C TRP A 116 0.72 7.01 9.58
N THR A 117 1.52 7.91 9.01
CA THR A 117 1.06 8.88 8.01
C THR A 117 0.90 8.27 6.63
N VAL A 118 1.80 7.40 6.20
CA VAL A 118 1.82 6.83 4.84
C VAL A 118 1.12 5.48 4.79
N TYR A 119 1.34 4.61 5.78
CA TYR A 119 0.82 3.24 5.78
C TYR A 119 -0.62 3.25 6.31
N ALA A 120 -0.76 3.60 7.59
CA ALA A 120 -2.03 3.43 8.29
C ALA A 120 -3.11 4.38 7.78
N GLN A 121 -2.75 5.64 7.52
CA GLN A 121 -3.69 6.62 6.99
C GLN A 121 -4.15 6.30 5.57
N THR A 122 -3.31 5.70 4.71
CA THR A 122 -3.74 5.28 3.37
C THR A 122 -4.82 4.22 3.44
N VAL A 123 -4.64 3.19 4.28
CA VAL A 123 -5.68 2.18 4.52
C VAL A 123 -6.95 2.82 5.06
N LYS A 124 -6.81 3.72 6.05
CA LYS A 124 -7.94 4.48 6.62
C LYS A 124 -8.68 5.29 5.54
N ALA A 125 -7.96 5.93 4.64
CA ALA A 125 -8.50 6.72 3.54
C ALA A 125 -9.26 5.84 2.54
N LEU A 126 -8.66 4.74 2.09
CA LEU A 126 -9.30 3.79 1.17
C LEU A 126 -10.57 3.16 1.77
N LEU A 127 -10.60 2.89 3.08
CA LEU A 127 -11.80 2.39 3.77
C LEU A 127 -12.98 3.39 3.73
N THR A 128 -12.74 4.68 3.48
CA THR A 128 -13.83 5.66 3.35
C THR A 128 -14.57 5.57 2.01
N LEU A 129 -13.97 4.92 1.00
CA LEU A 129 -14.55 4.79 -0.33
C LEU A 129 -15.85 3.98 -0.30
N GLY A 130 -15.93 2.96 0.56
CA GLY A 130 -17.12 2.13 0.75
C GLY A 130 -16.76 0.67 0.99
N ASP A 131 -17.38 -0.23 0.25
CA ASP A 131 -17.12 -1.67 0.31
C ASP A 131 -15.64 -1.98 -0.02
N PRO A 132 -14.87 -2.59 0.90
CA PRO A 132 -13.48 -2.97 0.65
C PRO A 132 -13.30 -3.91 -0.56
N ASN A 133 -14.31 -4.73 -0.91
CA ASN A 133 -14.23 -5.59 -2.09
C ASN A 133 -14.27 -4.77 -3.40
N LEU A 134 -14.97 -3.63 -3.40
CA LEU A 134 -14.97 -2.72 -4.54
C LEU A 134 -13.66 -1.93 -4.63
N VAL A 135 -12.99 -1.66 -3.50
CA VAL A 135 -11.63 -1.13 -3.49
C VAL A 135 -10.65 -2.16 -4.05
N ASP A 136 -10.75 -3.44 -3.65
CA ASP A 136 -9.94 -4.52 -4.23
C ASP A 136 -10.15 -4.61 -5.75
N CYS A 137 -11.39 -4.47 -6.22
CA CYS A 137 -11.73 -4.44 -7.65
C CYS A 137 -11.05 -3.26 -8.39
N ALA A 138 -11.08 -2.06 -7.82
CA ALA A 138 -10.42 -0.90 -8.40
C ALA A 138 -8.88 -1.05 -8.42
N LEU A 139 -8.29 -1.63 -7.36
CA LEU A 139 -6.86 -1.92 -7.32
C LEU A 139 -6.47 -3.02 -8.33
N ARG A 140 -7.32 -4.00 -8.57
CA ARG A 140 -7.13 -4.98 -9.65
C ARG A 140 -7.14 -4.32 -11.03
N LEU A 141 -8.05 -3.36 -11.25
CA LEU A 141 -8.09 -2.58 -12.48
C LEU A 141 -6.79 -1.77 -12.65
N TYR A 142 -6.35 -1.08 -11.61
CA TYR A 142 -5.08 -0.36 -11.56
C TYR A 142 -3.90 -1.27 -11.93
N VAL A 143 -3.78 -2.43 -11.28
CA VAL A 143 -2.74 -3.42 -11.61
C VAL A 143 -2.81 -3.84 -13.07
N SER A 144 -4.00 -4.17 -13.58
CA SER A 144 -4.16 -4.64 -14.96
C SER A 144 -3.78 -3.61 -16.02
N GLN A 145 -3.94 -2.31 -15.72
CA GLN A 145 -3.68 -1.21 -16.65
C GLN A 145 -2.22 -0.73 -16.61
N HIS A 146 -1.55 -0.90 -15.46
CA HIS A 146 -0.25 -0.30 -15.18
C HIS A 146 0.87 -1.31 -14.88
N ALA A 147 0.60 -2.62 -14.97
CA ALA A 147 1.65 -3.64 -14.86
C ALA A 147 2.83 -3.35 -15.79
N TYR A 148 4.04 -3.53 -15.27
CA TYR A 148 5.33 -3.28 -15.93
C TYR A 148 5.58 -1.80 -16.29
N ARG A 149 4.96 -0.86 -15.56
CA ARG A 149 5.16 0.58 -15.72
C ARG A 149 5.42 1.26 -14.39
N VAL A 150 5.94 2.49 -14.46
CA VAL A 150 6.00 3.43 -13.33
C VAL A 150 4.72 4.26 -13.35
N ALA A 151 3.84 4.02 -12.39
CA ALA A 151 2.58 4.72 -12.21
C ALA A 151 2.73 5.98 -11.37
N ARG A 152 1.77 6.90 -11.52
CA ARG A 152 1.62 8.13 -10.74
C ARG A 152 0.26 8.13 -10.02
N PRO A 153 0.04 9.02 -9.03
CA PRO A 153 -1.25 9.09 -8.33
C PRO A 153 -2.46 9.18 -9.26
N ALA A 154 -2.38 9.96 -10.35
CA ALA A 154 -3.41 10.06 -11.37
C ALA A 154 -3.86 8.72 -11.95
N ASP A 155 -2.95 7.76 -12.12
CA ASP A 155 -3.24 6.43 -12.65
C ASP A 155 -4.11 5.63 -11.66
N LEU A 156 -3.75 5.65 -10.37
CA LEU A 156 -4.54 5.03 -9.32
C LEU A 156 -5.90 5.73 -9.19
N PHE A 157 -5.94 7.06 -9.23
CA PHE A 157 -7.20 7.81 -9.18
C PHE A 157 -8.11 7.51 -10.37
N ALA A 158 -7.57 7.31 -11.57
CA ALA A 158 -8.37 6.89 -12.72
C ALA A 158 -9.05 5.54 -12.48
N ALA A 159 -8.32 4.56 -11.94
CA ALA A 159 -8.87 3.24 -11.61
C ALA A 159 -9.87 3.29 -10.44
N LEU A 160 -9.58 4.07 -9.40
CA LEU A 160 -10.52 4.30 -8.29
C LEU A 160 -11.79 4.99 -8.77
N SER A 161 -11.69 6.03 -9.60
CA SER A 161 -12.83 6.78 -10.11
C SER A 161 -13.73 5.99 -11.04
N ALA A 162 -13.22 4.94 -11.69
CA ALA A 162 -14.03 4.00 -12.47
C ALA A 162 -15.04 3.22 -11.58
N VAL A 163 -14.75 3.04 -10.29
CA VAL A 163 -15.61 2.34 -9.32
C VAL A 163 -16.28 3.31 -8.35
N PHE A 164 -15.58 4.37 -7.97
CA PHE A 164 -15.97 5.38 -6.99
C PHE A 164 -15.83 6.79 -7.61
N PRO A 165 -16.87 7.32 -8.29
CA PRO A 165 -16.77 8.62 -8.98
C PRO A 165 -16.32 9.80 -8.08
N ASN A 166 -16.49 9.69 -6.76
CA ASN A 166 -16.07 10.69 -5.77
C ASN A 166 -14.77 10.34 -5.02
N ALA A 167 -13.95 9.42 -5.54
CA ALA A 167 -12.70 9.00 -4.89
C ALA A 167 -11.79 10.18 -4.52
N ALA A 168 -11.53 11.10 -5.47
CA ALA A 168 -10.73 12.30 -5.23
C ALA A 168 -11.24 13.12 -4.04
N ALA A 169 -12.54 13.38 -3.96
CA ALA A 169 -13.13 14.16 -2.87
C ALA A 169 -13.03 13.43 -1.51
N LYS A 170 -13.17 12.10 -1.49
CA LYS A 170 -13.08 11.29 -0.26
C LYS A 170 -11.64 11.14 0.25
N LEU A 171 -10.67 11.08 -0.66
CA LEU A 171 -9.27 10.86 -0.31
C LEU A 171 -8.51 12.18 -0.04
N ALA A 172 -9.00 13.31 -0.55
CA ALA A 172 -8.39 14.63 -0.34
C ALA A 172 -8.15 15.01 1.14
N PRO A 173 -9.05 14.75 2.12
CA PRO A 173 -8.79 15.03 3.54
C PRO A 173 -7.60 14.29 4.13
N TYR A 174 -7.11 13.25 3.45
CA TYR A 174 -5.95 12.45 3.86
C TYR A 174 -4.66 12.88 3.16
N GLY A 175 -4.70 13.92 2.32
CA GLY A 175 -3.56 14.41 1.54
C GLY A 175 -3.29 13.59 0.28
N LEU A 176 -4.28 12.84 -0.20
CA LEU A 176 -4.18 12.00 -1.39
C LEU A 176 -4.90 12.66 -2.55
N HIS A 177 -4.16 12.93 -3.63
CA HIS A 177 -4.64 13.67 -4.79
C HIS A 177 -4.17 12.99 -6.10
N PRO A 178 -4.90 13.16 -7.23
CA PRO A 178 -4.45 12.72 -8.54
C PRO A 178 -3.11 13.34 -8.97
#